data_AF-A0A4U0FDJ0-F1
#
_entry.id   AF-A0A4U0FDJ0-F1
#
_cell.length_a   1.000
_cell.length_b   1.000
_cell.length_c   1.000
_cell.angle_alpha   90.00
_cell.angle_beta   90.00
_cell.angle_gamma   90.00
#
_symmetry.space_group_name_H-M   'P 1'
#
loop_
_entity.id
_entity.type
_entity.pdbx_description
1 polymer ?
#
loop_
_entity_poly.entity_id
_entity_poly.type
_entity_poly.pdbx_seq_one_letter_code
_entity_poly.pdbx_strand_id
1 'polypeptide(L)'
;MPLHIEEQQKGHTLVLKLAGVMDYSTIDGFEPSIPEKTGEVVVDFSALDFIDSTGIGAILLIIHSAHEQDAAVKFTGLDDNIKELFDTVGVFRILESLRKRGR
;
A
#
# COMPACT_ATOMS: atom_id res chain seq x y z
N MET A 1 1.82 -7.35 17.89
CA MET A 1 2.26 -8.34 16.89
C MET A 1 3.18 -7.63 15.92
N PRO A 2 4.31 -8.21 15.50
CA PRO A 2 5.19 -7.55 14.54
C PRO A 2 4.50 -7.45 13.17
N LEU A 3 4.89 -6.43 12.38
CA LEU A 3 4.50 -6.34 10.98
C LEU A 3 5.16 -7.46 10.19
N HIS A 4 4.38 -8.17 9.37
CA HIS A 4 4.88 -9.10 8.38
C HIS A 4 4.38 -8.69 6.99
N ILE A 5 5.29 -8.71 6.03
CA ILE A 5 5.00 -8.32 4.65
C ILE A 5 5.42 -9.48 3.76
N GLU A 6 4.43 -10.07 3.10
CA GLU A 6 4.68 -11.12 2.11
C GLU A 6 4.56 -10.51 0.70
N GLU A 7 5.62 -10.64 -0.08
CA GLU A 7 5.68 -10.18 -1.46
C GLU A 7 5.52 -11.36 -2.42
N GLN A 8 4.60 -11.25 -3.37
CA GLN A 8 4.39 -12.26 -4.40
C GLN A 8 4.27 -11.61 -5.78
N GLN A 9 5.26 -11.83 -6.64
CA GLN A 9 5.20 -11.43 -8.04
C GLN A 9 4.49 -12.49 -8.89
N LYS A 10 3.45 -12.09 -9.62
CA LYS A 10 2.71 -12.93 -10.57
C LYS A 10 2.63 -12.20 -11.91
N GLY A 11 3.57 -12.49 -12.81
CA GLY A 11 3.66 -11.79 -14.10
C GLY A 11 3.92 -10.30 -13.91
N HIS A 12 3.01 -9.45 -14.37
CA HIS A 12 3.08 -7.99 -14.19
C HIS A 12 2.37 -7.48 -12.93
N THR A 13 1.90 -8.38 -12.06
CA THR A 13 1.23 -8.01 -10.80
C THR A 13 2.12 -8.33 -9.61
N LEU A 14 2.42 -7.32 -8.79
CA LEU A 14 3.04 -7.48 -7.48
C LEU A 14 1.94 -7.51 -6.42
N VAL A 15 1.90 -8.54 -5.58
CA VAL A 15 0.98 -8.60 -4.44
C VAL A 15 1.78 -8.42 -3.16
N LEU A 16 1.41 -7.40 -2.38
CA LEU A 16 1.96 -7.09 -1.06
C LEU A 16 0.90 -7.42 -0.01
N LYS A 17 1.10 -8.49 0.75
CA LYS A 17 0.18 -8.86 1.84
C LYS A 17 0.73 -8.36 3.16
N LEU A 18 -0.05 -7.51 3.82
CA LEU A 18 0.29 -6.90 5.10
C LEU A 18 -0.40 -7.68 6.21
N ALA A 19 0.37 -8.13 7.19
CA ALA A 19 -0.13 -8.86 8.34
C ALA A 19 0.42 -8.30 9.66
N GLY A 20 -0.41 -8.27 10.70
CA GLY A 20 -0.03 -7.77 12.02
C GLY A 20 -0.31 -6.27 12.20
N VAL A 21 0.60 -5.56 12.87
CA VAL A 21 0.42 -4.15 13.25
C VAL A 21 1.35 -3.28 12.42
N MET A 22 0.84 -2.21 11.82
CA MET A 22 1.61 -1.23 11.05
C MET A 22 1.59 0.13 11.76
N ASP A 23 2.62 0.38 12.57
CA ASP A 23 2.80 1.59 13.38
C ASP A 23 4.26 2.06 13.37
N TYR A 24 4.56 3.18 14.04
CA TYR A 24 5.93 3.68 14.16
C TYR A 24 6.95 2.64 14.65
N SER A 25 6.55 1.71 15.51
CA SER A 25 7.45 0.71 16.09
C SER A 25 7.77 -0.47 15.16
N THR A 26 6.96 -0.65 14.12
CA THR A 26 7.01 -1.81 13.21
C THR A 26 7.34 -1.42 11.76
N ILE A 27 7.26 -0.14 11.43
CA ILE A 27 7.53 0.40 10.10
C ILE A 27 9.02 0.63 9.82
N ASP A 28 9.89 0.49 10.84
CA ASP A 28 11.30 0.86 10.71
C ASP A 28 11.98 0.06 9.59
N GLY A 29 12.55 0.78 8.61
CA GLY A 29 13.17 0.20 7.41
C GLY A 29 12.21 -0.30 6.33
N PHE A 30 10.91 0.03 6.39
CA PHE A 30 9.98 -0.32 5.31
C PHE A 30 10.23 0.55 4.07
N GLU A 31 10.83 -0.05 3.05
CA GLU A 31 10.97 0.53 1.71
C GLU A 31 10.32 -0.41 0.70
N PRO A 32 9.23 0.01 0.03
CA PRO A 32 8.60 -0.85 -0.97
C PRO A 32 9.49 -0.97 -2.20
N SER A 33 10.01 -2.17 -2.45
CA SER A 33 10.72 -2.47 -3.69
C SER A 33 9.71 -2.92 -4.75
N ILE A 34 9.39 -2.02 -5.69
CA ILE A 34 8.51 -2.36 -6.81
C ILE A 34 9.37 -2.69 -8.02
N PRO A 35 9.37 -3.94 -8.50
CA PRO A 35 10.20 -4.34 -9.64
C PRO A 35 9.87 -3.56 -10.90
N GLU A 36 10.88 -3.33 -11.74
CA GLU A 36 10.67 -2.77 -13.08
C GLU A 36 9.67 -3.62 -13.87
N LYS A 37 8.83 -2.96 -14.69
CA LYS A 37 7.75 -3.59 -15.48
C LYS A 37 6.59 -4.18 -14.67
N THR A 38 6.47 -3.82 -13.39
CA THR A 38 5.23 -4.06 -12.64
C THR A 38 4.13 -3.19 -13.23
N GLY A 39 3.06 -3.80 -13.72
CA GLY A 39 1.90 -3.09 -14.26
C GLY A 39 0.81 -2.83 -13.22
N GLU A 40 0.76 -3.67 -12.18
CA GLU A 40 -0.20 -3.52 -11.07
C GLU A 40 0.43 -3.93 -9.74
N VAL A 41 0.18 -3.16 -8.69
CA VAL A 41 0.53 -3.46 -7.30
C VAL A 41 -0.77 -3.63 -6.52
N VAL A 42 -0.98 -4.81 -5.95
CA VAL A 42 -2.12 -5.13 -5.09
C VAL A 42 -1.64 -5.16 -3.65
N VAL A 43 -2.16 -4.28 -2.81
CA VAL A 43 -1.91 -4.28 -1.37
C VAL A 43 -3.09 -4.94 -0.66
N ASP A 44 -2.83 -6.04 0.03
CA ASP A 44 -3.82 -6.83 0.77
C ASP A 44 -3.72 -6.56 2.26
N PHE A 45 -4.79 -5.97 2.81
CA PHE A 45 -4.96 -5.58 4.21
C PHE A 45 -5.75 -6.63 5.01
N SER A 46 -6.13 -7.76 4.41
CA SER A 46 -7.04 -8.74 5.04
C SER A 46 -6.48 -9.39 6.30
N ALA A 47 -5.16 -9.37 6.50
CA ALA A 47 -4.48 -9.89 7.67
C ALA A 47 -3.90 -8.77 8.56
N LEU A 48 -4.20 -7.51 8.27
CA LEU A 48 -3.72 -6.37 9.04
C LEU A 48 -4.64 -6.15 10.23
N ASP A 49 -4.05 -6.17 11.43
CA ASP A 49 -4.77 -6.00 12.69
C ASP A 49 -4.96 -4.51 13.05
N PHE A 50 -3.99 -3.66 12.70
CA PHE A 50 -4.01 -2.24 13.06
C PHE A 50 -3.08 -1.40 12.19
N ILE A 51 -3.45 -0.13 11.97
CA ILE A 51 -2.64 0.87 11.27
C ILE A 51 -2.82 2.26 11.90
N ASP A 52 -1.73 3.02 12.03
CA ASP A 52 -1.73 4.42 12.50
C ASP A 52 -1.35 5.42 11.39
N SER A 53 -1.17 6.70 11.74
CA SER A 53 -0.72 7.74 10.81
C SER A 53 0.63 7.45 10.16
N THR A 54 1.52 6.76 10.87
CA THR A 54 2.85 6.38 10.37
C THR A 54 2.73 5.30 9.31
N GLY A 55 1.90 4.29 9.57
CA GLY A 55 1.57 3.26 8.59
C GLY A 55 0.93 3.83 7.33
N ILE A 56 0.06 4.82 7.45
CA ILE A 56 -0.49 5.53 6.27
C ILE A 56 0.63 6.18 5.44
N GLY A 57 1.62 6.80 6.10
CA GLY A 57 2.79 7.35 5.41
C GLY A 57 3.51 6.30 4.56
N ALA A 58 3.69 5.10 5.08
CA ALA A 58 4.24 3.97 4.33
C ALA A 58 3.36 3.55 3.14
N ILE A 59 2.04 3.54 3.29
CA ILE A 59 1.12 3.27 2.17
C ILE A 59 1.24 4.33 1.08
N LEU A 60 1.43 5.60 1.44
CA LEU A 60 1.66 6.67 0.47
C LEU A 60 3.00 6.49 -0.27
N LEU A 61 4.04 5.97 0.39
CA LEU A 61 5.30 5.61 -0.28
C LEU A 61 5.08 4.48 -1.30
N ILE A 62 4.31 3.44 -0.98
CA ILE A 62 3.95 2.38 -1.95
C ILE A 62 3.26 2.98 -3.17
N ILE A 63 2.27 3.87 -2.95
CA ILE A 63 1.55 4.53 -4.05
C ILE A 63 2.52 5.34 -4.92
N HIS A 64 3.45 6.07 -4.29
CA HIS A 64 4.41 6.88 -5.01
C HIS A 64 5.38 6.04 -5.83
N SER A 65 6.01 5.03 -5.23
CA SER A 65 6.94 4.13 -5.91
C SER A 65 6.26 3.35 -7.04
N ALA A 66 4.99 2.98 -6.87
CA ALA A 66 4.23 2.31 -7.93
C ALA A 66 3.99 3.25 -9.12
N HIS A 67 3.63 4.49 -8.84
CA HIS A 67 3.47 5.52 -9.88
C HIS A 67 4.79 5.80 -10.62
N GLU A 68 5.94 5.80 -9.94
CA GLU A 68 7.25 5.94 -10.61
C GLU A 68 7.55 4.80 -11.60
N GLN A 69 6.94 3.63 -11.39
CA GLN A 69 7.05 2.46 -12.27
C GLN A 69 5.88 2.36 -13.27
N ASP A 70 5.05 3.40 -13.41
CA ASP A 70 3.80 3.39 -14.20
C ASP A 70 2.84 2.22 -13.81
N ALA A 71 2.94 1.74 -12.57
CA ALA A 71 2.13 0.66 -12.05
C ALA A 71 0.82 1.19 -11.42
N ALA A 72 -0.30 0.53 -11.73
CA ALA A 72 -1.57 0.82 -11.06
C ALA A 72 -1.56 0.25 -9.63
N VAL A 73 -2.10 0.98 -8.65
CA VAL A 73 -2.23 0.47 -7.27
C VAL A 73 -3.67 0.13 -6.95
N LYS A 74 -3.88 -1.03 -6.31
CA LYS A 74 -5.17 -1.51 -5.86
C LYS A 74 -5.10 -1.97 -4.41
N PHE A 75 -6.10 -1.59 -3.61
CA PHE A 75 -6.25 -2.04 -2.23
C PHE A 75 -7.31 -3.13 -2.13
N THR A 76 -7.03 -4.15 -1.34
CA THR A 76 -7.93 -5.30 -1.07
C THR A 76 -7.91 -5.63 0.42
N GLY A 77 -8.94 -6.31 0.91
CA GLY A 77 -8.98 -6.73 2.32
C GLY A 77 -9.12 -5.59 3.34
N LEU A 78 -9.47 -4.37 2.91
CA LEU A 78 -9.71 -3.26 3.82
C LEU A 78 -10.96 -3.52 4.67
N ASP A 79 -10.81 -3.41 5.99
CA ASP A 79 -11.96 -3.31 6.90
C ASP A 79 -12.54 -1.88 6.90
N ASP A 80 -13.64 -1.67 7.62
CA ASP A 80 -14.29 -0.36 7.62
C ASP A 80 -13.51 0.71 8.40
N ASN A 81 -12.74 0.32 9.43
CA ASN A 81 -11.90 1.24 10.20
C ASN A 81 -10.76 1.81 9.34
N ILE A 82 -10.07 0.93 8.61
CA ILE A 82 -8.97 1.31 7.71
C ILE A 82 -9.51 2.14 6.55
N LYS A 83 -10.69 1.82 6.01
CA LYS A 83 -11.34 2.65 4.97
C LYS A 83 -11.64 4.05 5.47
N GLU A 84 -12.27 4.19 6.64
CA GLU A 84 -12.58 5.51 7.22
C GLU A 84 -11.31 6.32 7.47
N LEU A 85 -10.25 5.68 7.97
CA LEU A 85 -8.96 6.31 8.18
C LEU A 85 -8.35 6.79 6.85
N PHE A 86 -8.39 5.95 5.81
CA PHE A 86 -7.88 6.29 4.49
C PHE A 86 -8.67 7.43 3.84
N ASP A 87 -9.99 7.47 4.02
CA ASP A 87 -10.83 8.56 3.52
C ASP A 87 -10.56 9.86 4.27
N THR A 88 -10.44 9.78 5.60
CA THR A 88 -10.13 10.92 6.48
C THR A 88 -8.80 11.59 6.09
N VAL A 89 -7.76 10.79 5.86
CA VAL A 89 -6.43 11.30 5.47
C VAL A 89 -6.37 11.65 3.97
N GLY A 90 -7.31 11.14 3.18
CA GLY A 90 -7.40 11.41 1.74
C GLY A 90 -6.50 10.51 0.88
N VAL A 91 -6.14 9.32 1.36
CA VAL A 91 -5.34 8.32 0.63
C VAL A 91 -5.99 7.99 -0.72
N PHE A 92 -7.32 7.78 -0.73
CA PHE A 92 -8.05 7.50 -1.97
C PHE A 92 -7.99 8.66 -2.97
N ARG A 93 -7.97 9.92 -2.49
CA ARG A 93 -7.86 11.11 -3.36
C ARG A 93 -6.48 11.19 -4.01
N ILE A 94 -5.42 10.84 -3.27
CA ILE A 94 -4.06 10.80 -3.78
C ILE A 94 -3.93 9.72 -4.86
N LEU A 95 -4.45 8.52 -4.57
CA LEU A 95 -4.48 7.41 -5.52
C LEU A 95 -5.20 7.80 -6.82
N GLU A 96 -6.35 8.47 -6.73
CA GLU A 96 -7.07 8.97 -7.91
C GLU A 96 -6.34 10.08 -8.67
N SER A 97 -5.67 10.99 -7.95
CA SER A 97 -4.93 12.11 -8.54
C SER A 97 -3.76 11.61 -9.38
N LEU A 98 -3.00 10.65 -8.86
CA LEU A 98 -1.86 10.05 -9.56
C LEU A 98 -2.29 9.27 -10.80
N ARG A 99 -3.44 8.58 -10.75
CA ARG A 99 -4.02 7.91 -11.93
C ARG A 99 -4.38 8.88 -13.07
N LYS A 100 -4.70 10.15 -12.76
CA LYS A 100 -5.09 11.16 -13.76
C LYS A 100 -3.90 11.83 -14.44
N ARG A 101 -2.70 11.74 -13.89
CA ARG A 101 -1.49 12.39 -14.43
C ARG A 101 -0.87 11.68 -15.63
N GLY A 102 -1.28 10.44 -15.92
CA GLY A 102 -0.83 9.64 -17.06
C GLY A 102 -1.67 9.75 -18.33
N ARG A 103 -2.44 10.84 -18.52
CA ARG A 103 -3.19 11.12 -19.77
C ARG A 103 -2.90 12.51 -20.32
#